data_AF-A0A432ER81-F1
#
_entry.id   AF-A0A432ER81-F1
#
_cell.length_a   1.000
_cell.length_b   1.000
_cell.length_c   1.000
_cell.angle_alpha   90.00
_cell.angle_beta   90.00
_cell.angle_gamma   90.00
#
_symmetry.space_group_name_H-M   'P 1'
#
loop_
_entity.id
_entity.type
_entity.pdbx_description
1 polymer ?
#
loop_
_entity_poly.entity_id
_entity_poly.type
_entity_poly.pdbx_seq_one_letter_code
_entity_poly.pdbx_strand_id
1 'polypeptide(L)' 'MEIEQLEIRDYLAQISPLDKLDGETLDQIALALEIAYVRRGGEILKVGEKNHWLYLVRTGAAEIVDADG' A
#
# COMPACT_ATOMS: atom_id res chain seq x y z
N MET A 1 -6.93 17.65 -6.13
CA MET A 1 -6.83 16.59 -5.10
C MET A 1 -7.72 16.98 -3.94
N GLU A 2 -8.39 15.98 -3.37
CA GLU A 2 -9.17 16.13 -2.13
C GLU A 2 -8.25 16.05 -0.89
N ILE A 3 -8.76 16.45 0.27
CA ILE A 3 -7.98 16.46 1.53
C ILE A 3 -7.40 15.07 1.84
N GLU A 4 -8.17 13.99 1.69
CA GLU A 4 -7.69 12.62 1.95
C GLU A 4 -6.52 12.23 1.02
N GLN A 5 -6.55 12.64 -0.25
CA GLN A 5 -5.45 12.36 -1.18
C GLN A 5 -4.18 13.14 -0.85
N LEU A 6 -4.31 14.37 -0.35
CA LEU A 6 -3.18 15.15 0.14
C LEU A 6 -2.52 14.50 1.35
N GLU A 7 -3.32 14.05 2.32
CA GLU A 7 -2.82 13.32 3.50
C GLU A 7 -2.10 12.03 3.11
N ILE A 8 -2.66 11.30 2.15
CA ILE A 8 -2.03 10.09 1.59
C ILE A 8 -0.71 10.46 0.91
N ARG A 9 -0.67 11.44 0.01
CA ARG A 9 0.56 11.88 -0.65
C ARG A 9 1.65 12.25 0.36
N ASP A 10 1.30 13.02 1.39
CA ASP A 10 2.22 13.42 2.44
C ASP A 10 2.74 12.24 3.26
N TYR A 11 1.91 11.25 3.49
CA TYR A 11 2.33 10.00 4.11
C TYR A 11 3.30 9.22 3.20
N LEU A 12 3.00 9.07 1.90
CA LEU A 12 3.88 8.39 0.95
C LEU A 12 5.26 9.05 0.88
N ALA A 13 5.33 10.38 0.93
CA ALA A 13 6.57 11.15 0.90
C ALA A 13 7.51 10.88 2.10
N GLN A 14 7.02 10.23 3.16
CA GLN A 14 7.78 9.94 4.38
C GLN A 14 8.26 8.48 4.45
N ILE A 15 7.89 7.63 3.49
CA ILE A 15 8.12 6.19 3.55
C ILE A 15 9.13 5.77 2.51
N SER A 16 10.23 5.16 2.92
CA SER A 16 11.14 4.52 1.97
C SER A 16 10.51 3.28 1.32
N PRO A 17 10.65 3.08 -0.01
CA PRO A 17 11.48 3.87 -0.94
C PRO A 17 10.71 4.99 -1.67
N LEU A 18 9.45 5.26 -1.32
CA LEU A 18 8.59 6.25 -1.98
C LEU A 18 9.04 7.69 -1.71
N ASP A 19 9.68 7.93 -0.56
CA ASP A 19 10.35 9.19 -0.19
C ASP A 19 11.40 9.68 -1.19
N LYS A 20 11.86 8.81 -2.10
CA LYS A 20 12.82 9.15 -3.18
C LYS A 20 12.17 9.58 -4.48
N LEU A 21 10.85 9.48 -4.58
CA LEU A 21 10.09 9.87 -5.77
C LEU A 21 9.84 11.38 -5.77
N ASP A 22 9.68 11.95 -6.96
CA ASP A 22 9.30 13.35 -7.08
C ASP A 22 7.82 13.58 -6.71
N GLY A 23 7.47 14.84 -6.45
CA GLY A 23 6.13 15.21 -6.03
C GLY A 23 5.04 14.85 -7.05
N GLU A 24 5.35 14.95 -8.35
CA GLU A 24 4.40 14.61 -9.41
C GLU A 24 4.08 13.10 -9.41
N THR A 25 5.10 12.25 -9.26
CA THR A 25 4.91 10.80 -9.13
C THR A 25 4.12 10.45 -7.88
N LEU A 26 4.41 11.10 -6.75
CA LEU A 26 3.65 10.91 -5.51
C LEU A 26 2.18 11.33 -5.66
N ASP A 27 1.92 12.43 -6.36
CA ASP A 27 0.56 12.87 -6.69
C ASP A 27 -0.17 11.82 -7.55
N GLN A 28 0.49 11.27 -8.58
CA GLN A 28 -0.10 10.20 -9.40
C GLN A 28 -0.41 8.94 -8.60
N ILE A 29 0.49 8.54 -7.69
CA ILE A 29 0.25 7.38 -6.82
C ILE A 29 -0.94 7.66 -5.88
N ALA A 30 -1.00 8.85 -5.26
CA ALA A 30 -2.09 9.22 -4.37
C ALA A 30 -3.45 9.23 -5.08
N LEU A 31 -3.47 9.63 -6.36
CA LEU A 31 -4.67 9.60 -7.21
C LEU A 31 -5.10 8.18 -7.64
N ALA A 32 -4.13 7.27 -7.81
CA ALA A 32 -4.38 5.91 -8.28
C ALA A 32 -4.63 4.88 -7.15
N LEU A 33 -4.55 5.29 -5.89
CA LEU A 33 -4.74 4.40 -4.75
C LEU A 33 -6.19 3.89 -4.64
N GLU A 34 -6.31 2.57 -4.44
CA GLU A 34 -7.57 1.90 -4.19
C GLU A 34 -7.62 1.39 -2.75
N ILE A 35 -8.78 1.52 -2.10
CA ILE A 35 -8.99 1.03 -0.74
C ILE A 35 -9.48 -0.42 -0.79
N ALA A 36 -8.74 -1.33 -0.16
CA ALA A 36 -9.14 -2.71 0.04
C ALA A 36 -9.33 -3.01 1.54
N TYR A 37 -10.36 -3.79 1.86
CA TYR A 37 -10.67 -4.23 3.23
C TYR A 37 -10.54 -5.75 3.33
N VAL A 38 -9.68 -6.22 4.23
CA VAL A 38 -9.49 -7.65 4.51
C VAL A 38 -9.88 -7.93 5.97
N ARG A 39 -10.73 -8.94 6.17
CA ARG A 39 -11.15 -9.37 7.51
C ARG A 39 -10.07 -10.23 8.17
N ARG A 40 -10.09 -10.33 9.50
CA ARG A 40 -9.21 -11.24 10.25
C ARG A 40 -9.30 -12.66 9.68
N GLY A 41 -8.15 -13.26 9.42
CA GLY A 41 -8.04 -14.59 8.79
C GLY A 41 -8.25 -14.59 7.27
N GLY A 42 -8.43 -13.43 6.66
CA GLY A 42 -8.44 -13.29 5.21
C GLY A 42 -7.03 -13.30 4.62
N GLU A 43 -6.91 -13.84 3.42
CA GLU A 43 -5.67 -13.87 2.65
C GLU A 43 -5.52 -12.57 1.85
N ILE A 44 -4.34 -11.93 1.92
CA ILE A 44 -3.99 -10.73 1.14
C ILE A 44 -3.19 -11.12 -0.11
N LEU A 45 -2.18 -11.96 0.07
CA LEU A 45 -1.29 -12.48 -0.96
C LEU A 45 -1.14 -13.98 -0.76
N LYS A 46 -0.97 -14.70 -1.87
CA LYS A 46 -0.78 -16.15 -1.88
C LYS A 46 0.57 -16.53 -2.48
N VAL A 47 1.26 -17.48 -1.84
CA VAL A 47 2.54 -18.02 -2.33
C VAL A 47 2.35 -18.61 -3.74
N GLY A 48 3.22 -18.20 -4.66
CA GLY A 48 3.20 -18.61 -6.07
C GLY A 48 2.23 -17.82 -6.95
N GLU A 49 1.40 -16.95 -6.38
CA GLU A 49 0.57 -16.03 -7.17
C GLU A 49 1.41 -14.85 -7.67
N LYS A 50 1.11 -14.40 -8.89
CA LYS A 50 1.76 -13.23 -9.48
C LYS A 50 1.20 -11.96 -8.85
N ASN A 51 2.03 -11.26 -8.07
CA ASN A 51 1.65 -9.97 -7.50
C ASN A 51 1.89 -8.81 -8.50
N HIS A 52 0.85 -8.00 -8.69
CA HIS A 52 0.85 -6.81 -9.52
C HIS A 52 0.66 -5.51 -8.72
N TRP A 53 0.53 -5.62 -7.40
CA TRP A 53 0.11 -4.54 -6.51
C TRP A 53 1.15 -4.28 -5.42
N LEU A 54 1.23 -3.02 -4.99
CA LEU A 54 1.88 -2.63 -3.75
C LEU A 54 0.79 -2.40 -2.70
N TYR A 55 0.90 -3.04 -1.54
CA TYR A 55 -0.05 -2.88 -0.46
C TYR A 55 0.54 -2.00 0.65
N LEU A 56 -0.27 -1.09 1.17
CA LEU A 56 0.05 -0.24 2.32
C LEU A 56 -0.98 -0.50 3.42
N VAL A 57 -0.52 -0.86 4.62
CA VAL A 57 -1.41 -1.15 5.75
C VAL A 57 -1.76 0.16 6.46
N ARG A 58 -2.98 0.68 6.23
CA ARG A 58 -3.49 1.88 6.91
C ARG A 58 -3.86 1.61 8.37
N THR A 59 -4.50 0.47 8.64
CA THR A 59 -4.94 0.06 9.98
C THR A 59 -4.92 -1.46 10.10
N GLY A 60 -4.42 -1.97 11.22
CA GLY A 60 -4.42 -3.40 11.54
C GLY A 60 -3.02 -4.01 11.51
N ALA A 61 -2.98 -5.34 11.36
CA ALA A 61 -1.74 -6.10 11.26
C ALA A 61 -1.93 -7.23 10.24
N ALA A 62 -0.84 -7.57 9.56
CA ALA A 62 -0.75 -8.72 8.68
C ALA A 62 0.39 -9.63 9.16
N GLU A 63 0.19 -10.94 9.00
CA GLU A 63 1.24 -11.93 9.20
C GLU A 63 1.82 -12.31 7.83
N ILE A 64 3.13 -12.53 7.79
CA ILE A 64 3.82 -13.00 6.59
C ILE A 64 4.26 -14.43 6.87
N VAL A 65 3.84 -15.33 6.01
CA VAL A 65 4.12 -16.77 6.06
C VAL A 65 4.75 -17.12 4.72
N ASP A 66 5.88 -17.82 4.75
CA ASP A 66 6.50 -18.32 3.51
C ASP A 66 5.96 -19.72 3.16
N ALA A 67 6.61 -20.41 2.22
CA ALA A 67 6.16 -21.73 1.81
C ALA A 67 6.36 -22.81 2.89
N ASP A 68 7.23 -22.56 3.87
CA ASP A 68 7.62 -23.50 4.91
C ASP A 68 6.81 -23.34 6.21
N GLY A 69 6.07 -22.23 6.34
CA GLY A 69 5.19 -21.94 7.47
C GLY A 69 5.81 -20.96 8.46
#